data_AF-A0A7A6YIN1-F1
#
_entry.id   AF-A0A7A6YIN1-F1
#
_cell.length_a   1.000
_cell.length_b   1.000
_cell.length_c   1.000
_cell.angle_alpha   90.00
_cell.angle_beta   90.00
_cell.angle_gamma   90.00
#
_symmetry.space_group_name_H-M   'P 1'
#
loop_
_entity.id
_entity.type
_entity.pdbx_description
1 polymer ?
#
loop_
_entity_poly.entity_id
_entity_poly.type
_entity_poly.pdbx_seq_one_letter_code
_entity_poly.pdbx_strand_id
1 'polypeptide(L)'
;MRYFILIFTFVCSFVAAQPTIVPSLQQQVTDLTSSLNSQEKKELTYKLESIFNNTQVQIAVLIVPTTKDETIEKYATRVFDNWRLGDAKRNDGILIIVAWSDRTVRIQVGYGLEEKVTDALAGDIIRSNMIPAFKQQKLAQGLELAINALNNQLTSQHQYPANPSEIESASSSDHYYFAIFWVFAVMFFPFWFFHQGSNFCRACKSSVCISAIYLLDLFLFSDKTFSSAVFFFFFTFTTIMVFTCL
;
A
#
# COMPACT_ATOMS: atom_id res chain seq x y z
N MET A 1 -43.35 -8.69 21.38
CA MET A 1 -42.37 -9.64 20.79
C MET A 1 -41.74 -9.17 19.47
N ARG A 2 -42.09 -7.99 18.90
CA ARG A 2 -41.49 -7.49 17.64
C ARG A 2 -40.49 -6.34 17.81
N TYR A 3 -40.41 -5.74 18.99
CA TYR A 3 -39.46 -4.66 19.32
C TYR A 3 -38.17 -5.13 19.99
N PHE A 4 -38.11 -6.39 20.45
CA PHE A 4 -36.94 -6.92 21.16
C PHE A 4 -35.79 -7.30 20.20
N ILE A 5 -36.09 -7.50 18.91
CA ILE A 5 -35.10 -7.83 17.87
C ILE A 5 -34.44 -6.56 17.29
N LEU A 6 -35.08 -5.38 17.42
CA LEU A 6 -34.54 -4.12 16.90
C LEU A 6 -33.53 -3.43 17.83
N ILE A 7 -33.40 -3.88 19.09
CA ILE A 7 -32.41 -3.34 20.04
C ILE A 7 -31.09 -4.13 20.00
N PHE A 8 -31.06 -5.31 19.39
CA PHE A 8 -29.85 -6.17 19.36
C PHE A 8 -28.87 -5.85 18.21
N THR A 9 -29.27 -5.04 17.22
CA THR A 9 -28.46 -4.74 16.02
C THR A 9 -27.72 -3.40 16.06
N PHE A 10 -27.80 -2.63 17.16
CA PHE A 10 -27.11 -1.34 17.28
C PHE A 10 -26.05 -1.35 18.39
N VAL A 11 -25.24 -2.40 18.44
CA VAL A 11 -23.97 -2.40 19.20
C VAL A 11 -22.86 -2.93 18.29
N CYS A 12 -22.72 -2.32 17.11
CA CYS A 12 -21.42 -2.31 16.44
C CYS A 12 -20.59 -1.24 17.13
N SER A 13 -19.92 -1.61 18.22
CA SER A 13 -18.85 -0.79 18.77
C SER A 13 -17.82 -0.60 17.67
N PHE A 14 -17.74 0.62 17.12
CA PHE A 14 -16.56 1.04 16.38
C PHE A 14 -15.39 0.98 17.35
N VAL A 15 -14.66 -0.14 17.33
CA VAL A 15 -13.33 -0.21 17.95
C VAL A 15 -12.45 0.67 17.08
N ALA A 16 -12.30 1.93 17.49
CA ALA A 16 -11.28 2.79 16.93
C ALA A 16 -9.93 2.19 17.32
N ALA A 17 -9.20 1.66 16.33
CA ALA A 17 -7.84 1.18 16.52
C ALA A 17 -7.00 2.33 17.10
N GLN A 18 -6.45 2.13 18.30
CA GLN A 18 -5.62 3.14 18.93
C GLN A 18 -4.27 3.18 18.23
N PRO A 19 -3.81 4.36 17.78
CA PRO A 19 -2.53 4.49 17.11
C PRO A 19 -1.39 4.05 18.02
N THR A 20 -0.37 3.43 17.44
CA THR A 20 0.79 2.98 18.22
C THR A 20 1.59 4.15 18.77
N ILE A 21 2.10 4.00 19.98
CA ILE A 21 2.84 5.07 20.65
C ILE A 21 4.15 5.31 19.91
N VAL A 22 4.46 6.58 19.62
CA VAL A 22 5.76 6.99 19.10
C VAL A 22 6.68 7.23 20.29
N PRO A 23 7.78 6.48 20.44
CA PRO A 23 8.75 6.71 21.51
C PRO A 23 9.48 8.05 21.29
N SER A 24 10.06 8.63 22.34
CA SER A 24 10.91 9.81 22.18
C SER A 24 12.28 9.45 21.61
N LEU A 25 12.83 10.31 20.75
CA LEU A 25 14.20 10.17 20.24
C LEU A 25 15.18 10.45 21.39
N GLN A 26 15.76 9.38 21.95
CA GLN A 26 16.75 9.48 23.03
C GLN A 26 18.18 9.41 22.49
N GLN A 27 18.38 8.53 21.50
CA GLN A 27 19.64 8.25 20.84
C GLN A 27 19.36 7.85 19.39
N GLN A 28 20.40 7.86 18.55
CA GLN A 28 20.29 7.43 17.16
C GLN A 28 19.79 6.00 17.02
N VAL A 29 20.09 5.12 17.98
CA VAL A 29 19.53 3.75 18.04
C VAL A 29 18.59 3.64 19.25
N THR A 30 17.31 3.42 18.98
CA THR A 30 16.28 3.17 19.99
C THR A 30 15.75 1.76 19.81
N ASP A 31 16.02 0.86 20.76
CA ASP A 31 15.54 -0.52 20.76
C ASP A 31 14.57 -0.75 21.92
N LEU A 32 13.29 -0.97 21.60
CA LEU A 32 12.23 -1.28 22.57
C LEU A 32 12.01 -2.79 22.75
N THR A 33 12.74 -3.62 22.01
CA THR A 33 12.62 -5.09 22.03
C THR A 33 13.70 -5.76 22.87
N SER A 34 14.77 -5.02 23.22
CA SER A 34 15.98 -5.57 23.84
C SER A 34 16.61 -6.70 23.00
N SER A 35 16.45 -6.63 21.68
CA SER A 35 17.02 -7.61 20.74
C SER A 35 18.50 -7.32 20.46
N LEU A 36 18.94 -6.08 20.69
CA LEU A 36 20.34 -5.69 20.61
C LEU A 36 21.00 -5.78 21.98
N ASN A 37 22.20 -6.37 22.03
CA ASN A 37 23.04 -6.25 23.21
C ASN A 37 23.70 -4.87 23.30
N SER A 38 24.27 -4.54 24.47
CA SER A 38 24.85 -3.21 24.70
C SER A 38 26.04 -2.89 23.78
N GLN A 39 26.82 -3.89 23.38
CA GLN A 39 27.95 -3.70 22.48
C GLN A 39 27.48 -3.41 21.06
N GLU A 40 26.53 -4.19 20.53
CA GLU A 40 25.93 -3.98 19.22
C GLU A 40 25.27 -2.60 19.12
N LYS A 41 24.50 -2.19 20.15
CA LYS A 41 23.87 -0.87 20.18
C LYS A 41 24.93 0.25 20.11
N LYS A 42 26.03 0.08 20.84
CA LYS A 42 27.13 1.06 20.86
C LYS A 42 27.85 1.14 19.51
N GLU A 43 28.13 -0.01 18.89
CA GLU A 43 28.77 -0.08 17.58
C GLU A 43 27.90 0.55 16.48
N LEU A 44 26.59 0.24 16.46
CA LEU A 44 25.65 0.85 15.52
C LEU A 44 25.57 2.36 15.73
N THR A 45 25.47 2.82 16.98
CA THR A 45 25.45 4.26 17.30
C THR A 45 26.73 4.96 16.82
N TYR A 46 27.90 4.38 17.10
CA TYR A 46 29.17 4.96 16.65
C TYR A 46 29.26 5.09 15.12
N LYS A 47 28.75 4.10 14.38
CA LYS A 47 28.69 4.18 12.91
C LYS A 47 27.79 5.30 12.44
N LEU A 48 26.60 5.43 13.02
CA LEU A 48 25.65 6.49 12.68
C LEU A 48 26.22 7.89 13.00
N GLU A 49 26.91 8.06 14.13
CA GLU A 49 27.65 9.28 14.47
C GLU A 49 28.75 9.58 13.45
N SER A 50 29.51 8.57 13.02
CA SER A 50 30.54 8.74 12.00
C SER A 50 29.96 9.21 10.66
N ILE A 51 28.83 8.65 10.23
CA ILE A 51 28.13 9.07 9.01
C ILE A 51 27.67 10.52 9.14
N PHE A 52 27.07 10.88 10.27
CA PHE A 52 26.63 12.25 10.53
C PHE A 52 27.80 13.23 10.45
N ASN A 53 28.94 12.93 11.08
CA ASN A 53 30.11 13.80 11.05
C ASN A 53 30.67 13.99 9.63
N ASN A 54 30.63 12.94 8.79
CA ASN A 54 31.20 12.97 7.44
C ASN A 54 30.26 13.57 6.38
N THR A 55 28.95 13.37 6.52
CA THR A 55 27.96 13.69 5.47
C THR A 55 26.94 14.75 5.90
N GLN A 56 26.88 15.05 7.20
CA GLN A 56 25.87 15.87 7.86
C GLN A 56 24.45 15.29 7.80
N VAL A 57 24.27 14.06 7.29
CA VAL A 57 22.99 13.35 7.21
C VAL A 57 22.67 12.67 8.53
N GLN A 58 21.44 12.87 9.03
CA GLN A 58 20.99 12.28 10.29
C GLN A 58 20.27 10.96 10.04
N ILE A 59 20.89 9.85 10.46
CA ILE A 59 20.29 8.51 10.38
C ILE A 59 19.91 8.03 11.78
N ALA A 60 18.68 7.55 11.94
CA ALA A 60 18.19 6.94 13.17
C ALA A 60 17.61 5.55 12.93
N VAL A 61 17.69 4.68 13.93
CA VAL A 61 17.18 3.32 13.96
C VAL A 61 16.17 3.19 15.09
N LEU A 62 14.96 2.73 14.77
CA LEU A 62 13.92 2.39 15.74
C LEU A 62 13.54 0.93 15.60
N ILE A 63 13.61 0.19 16.71
CA ILE A 63 13.19 -1.20 16.79
C ILE A 63 12.02 -1.29 17.76
N VAL A 64 10.87 -1.69 17.25
CA VAL A 64 9.64 -1.87 18.03
C VAL A 64 9.21 -3.33 17.98
N PRO A 65 8.49 -3.82 19.00
CA PRO A 65 7.96 -5.17 18.96
C PRO A 65 6.92 -5.33 17.86
N THR A 66 5.99 -4.38 17.71
CA THR A 66 4.88 -4.44 16.75
C THR A 66 4.33 -3.05 16.42
N THR A 67 3.77 -2.86 15.23
CA THR A 67 2.96 -1.70 14.83
C THR A 67 1.46 -1.93 15.02
N LYS A 68 1.05 -3.05 15.63
CA LYS A 68 -0.36 -3.42 15.88
C LYS A 68 -1.17 -3.38 14.58
N ASP A 69 -2.27 -2.63 14.57
CA ASP A 69 -3.18 -2.48 13.43
C ASP A 69 -2.71 -1.41 12.43
N GLU A 70 -1.56 -0.78 12.66
CA GLU A 70 -1.00 0.25 11.80
C GLU A 70 0.03 -0.35 10.83
N THR A 71 -0.04 0.04 9.56
CA THR A 71 0.96 -0.33 8.55
C THR A 71 2.31 0.30 8.89
N ILE A 72 3.41 -0.41 8.62
CA ILE A 72 4.77 0.07 8.94
C ILE A 72 5.09 1.41 8.26
N GLU A 73 4.53 1.68 7.09
CA GLU A 73 4.70 2.93 6.34
C GLU A 73 4.09 4.12 7.10
N LYS A 74 2.82 4.01 7.50
CA LYS A 74 2.13 5.05 8.30
C LYS A 74 2.84 5.28 9.64
N TYR A 75 3.27 4.20 10.29
CA TYR A 75 4.01 4.32 11.53
C TYR A 75 5.37 5.02 11.32
N ALA A 76 6.12 4.63 10.28
CA ALA A 76 7.39 5.26 9.92
C ALA A 76 7.24 6.77 9.67
N THR A 77 6.21 7.18 8.91
CA THR A 77 5.93 8.61 8.65
C THR A 77 5.67 9.36 9.94
N ARG A 78 4.80 8.84 10.82
CA ARG A 78 4.52 9.48 12.12
C ARG A 78 5.77 9.61 12.99
N VAL A 79 6.59 8.56 13.06
CA VAL A 79 7.84 8.59 13.82
C VAL A 79 8.78 9.62 13.24
N PHE A 80 8.96 9.64 11.92
CA PHE A 80 9.82 10.59 11.22
C PHE A 80 9.40 12.05 11.49
N ASP A 81 8.11 12.34 11.37
CA ASP A 81 7.54 13.66 11.62
C ASP A 81 7.67 14.09 13.09
N ASN A 82 7.44 13.16 14.01
CA ASN A 82 7.53 13.42 15.45
C ASN A 82 8.97 13.67 15.89
N TRP A 83 9.91 12.88 15.36
CA TRP A 83 11.33 12.99 15.67
C TRP A 83 12.01 14.15 14.97
N ARG A 84 11.39 14.70 13.92
CA ARG A 84 11.93 15.80 13.11
C ARG A 84 13.37 15.50 12.69
N LEU A 85 13.58 14.33 12.09
CA LEU A 85 14.90 13.87 11.68
C LEU A 85 15.44 14.70 10.52
N GLY A 86 16.70 15.09 10.63
CA GLY A 86 17.39 15.94 9.66
C GLY A 86 17.29 17.43 10.00
N ASP A 87 18.05 18.23 9.27
CA ASP A 87 17.97 19.68 9.35
C ASP A 87 16.67 20.18 8.69
N ALA A 88 16.01 21.15 9.31
CA ALA A 88 14.71 21.66 8.87
C ALA A 88 14.72 22.29 7.46
N LYS A 89 15.88 22.71 6.96
CA LYS A 89 16.03 23.26 5.60
C LYS A 89 16.50 22.20 4.62
N ARG A 90 17.45 21.36 5.04
CA ARG A 90 18.07 20.36 4.17
C ARG A 90 17.24 19.08 4.05
N ASN A 91 16.34 18.79 4.98
CA ASN A 91 15.48 17.60 5.00
C ASN A 91 16.26 16.29 4.80
N ASP A 92 17.38 16.18 5.51
CA ASP A 92 18.38 15.13 5.35
C ASP A 92 18.36 14.08 6.46
N GLY A 93 17.14 13.70 6.85
CA GLY A 93 16.88 12.62 7.79
C GLY A 93 16.68 11.28 7.09
N ILE A 94 17.14 10.19 7.70
CA ILE A 94 16.78 8.81 7.35
C ILE A 94 16.36 8.08 8.62
N LEU A 95 15.21 7.41 8.57
CA LEU A 95 14.73 6.53 9.64
C LEU A 95 14.70 5.09 9.15
N ILE A 96 15.41 4.20 9.82
CA ILE A 96 15.27 2.76 9.68
C ILE A 96 14.34 2.28 10.79
N ILE A 97 13.21 1.69 10.44
CA ILE A 97 12.26 1.15 11.42
C ILE A 97 12.06 -0.35 11.21
N VAL A 98 12.12 -1.09 12.31
CA VAL A 98 11.95 -2.54 12.33
C VAL A 98 10.86 -2.89 13.34
N ALA A 99 9.76 -3.47 12.86
CA ALA A 99 8.76 -4.10 13.72
C ALA A 99 9.09 -5.59 13.82
N TRP A 100 9.82 -5.95 14.87
CA TRP A 100 10.52 -7.23 14.96
C TRP A 100 9.57 -8.44 14.98
N SER A 101 8.46 -8.34 15.73
CA SER A 101 7.48 -9.43 15.83
C SER A 101 6.65 -9.55 14.55
N ASP A 102 6.34 -8.41 13.92
CA ASP A 102 5.53 -8.34 12.70
C ASP A 102 6.34 -8.73 11.45
N ARG A 103 7.67 -8.81 11.57
CA ARG A 103 8.63 -9.08 10.49
C ARG A 103 8.54 -8.07 9.35
N THR A 104 8.15 -6.83 9.68
CA THR A 104 8.10 -5.72 8.73
C THR A 104 9.22 -4.74 9.02
N VAL A 105 9.70 -4.09 7.95
CA VAL A 105 10.81 -3.14 7.99
C VAL A 105 10.57 -2.08 6.95
N ARG A 106 10.93 -0.84 7.29
CA ARG A 106 10.83 0.30 6.39
C ARG A 106 12.04 1.21 6.59
N ILE A 107 12.49 1.82 5.49
CA ILE A 107 13.46 2.91 5.51
C ILE A 107 12.70 4.13 4.99
N GLN A 108 12.49 5.12 5.85
CA GLN A 108 11.90 6.40 5.48
C GLN A 108 13.01 7.39 5.22
N VAL A 109 13.02 7.98 4.02
CA VAL A 109 14.01 8.95 3.58
C VAL A 109 13.37 10.33 3.54
N GLY A 110 14.09 11.35 4.00
CA GLY A 110 13.69 12.75 3.88
C GLY A 110 13.90 13.28 2.47
N TYR A 111 13.06 14.25 2.08
CA TYR A 111 13.00 14.79 0.72
C TYR A 111 14.36 15.25 0.17
N GLY A 112 15.22 15.85 1.01
CA GLY A 112 16.52 16.36 0.58
C GLY A 112 17.55 15.28 0.25
N LEU A 113 17.23 14.01 0.48
CA LEU A 113 18.09 12.88 0.17
C LEU A 113 17.55 12.00 -0.96
N GLU A 114 16.36 12.28 -1.50
CA GLU A 114 15.76 11.45 -2.56
C GLU A 114 16.62 11.36 -3.83
N GLU A 115 17.40 12.41 -4.13
CA GLU A 115 18.35 12.39 -5.26
C GLU A 115 19.50 11.39 -5.06
N LYS A 116 19.87 11.10 -3.80
CA LYS A 116 20.95 10.18 -3.45
C LYS A 116 20.42 8.80 -3.06
N VAL A 117 19.37 8.76 -2.25
CA VAL A 117 18.75 7.57 -1.69
C VAL A 117 17.29 7.56 -2.09
N THR A 118 16.99 6.94 -3.22
CA THR A 118 15.62 6.79 -3.71
C THR A 118 14.86 5.76 -2.89
N ASP A 119 13.53 5.79 -2.95
CA ASP A 119 12.68 4.75 -2.34
C ASP A 119 12.99 3.36 -2.90
N ALA A 120 13.30 3.27 -4.20
CA ALA A 120 13.71 2.03 -4.86
C ALA A 120 15.00 1.47 -4.25
N LEU A 121 16.03 2.32 -4.08
CA LEU A 121 17.28 1.93 -3.45
C LEU A 121 17.07 1.50 -2.00
N ALA A 122 16.26 2.24 -1.24
CA ALA A 122 15.90 1.88 0.12
C ALA A 122 15.23 0.50 0.19
N GLY A 123 14.30 0.22 -0.73
CA GLY A 123 13.68 -1.09 -0.90
C GLY A 123 14.69 -2.20 -1.25
N ASP A 124 15.66 -1.90 -2.12
CA ASP A 124 16.72 -2.84 -2.50
C ASP A 124 17.66 -3.17 -1.33
N ILE A 125 18.03 -2.17 -0.53
CA ILE A 125 18.82 -2.36 0.70
C ILE A 125 18.06 -3.27 1.67
N ILE A 126 16.75 -3.04 1.85
CA ILE A 126 15.91 -3.90 2.70
C ILE A 126 15.96 -5.35 2.18
N ARG A 127 15.69 -5.56 0.90
CA ARG A 127 15.61 -6.90 0.28
C ARG A 127 16.95 -7.64 0.27
N SER A 128 18.03 -6.94 -0.03
CA SER A 128 19.34 -7.53 -0.31
C SER A 128 20.24 -7.62 0.92
N ASN A 129 20.10 -6.68 1.87
CA ASN A 129 20.99 -6.58 3.04
C ASN A 129 20.28 -6.97 4.34
N MET A 130 19.07 -6.46 4.58
CA MET A 130 18.39 -6.62 5.87
C MET A 130 17.68 -7.96 5.98
N ILE A 131 16.77 -8.25 5.04
CA ILE A 131 15.92 -9.45 5.08
C ILE A 131 16.71 -10.76 5.19
N PRO A 132 17.83 -10.98 4.45
CA PRO A 132 18.61 -12.21 4.57
C PRO A 132 19.20 -12.43 5.97
N ALA A 133 19.68 -11.37 6.62
CA ALA A 133 20.20 -11.42 7.98
C ALA A 133 19.07 -11.63 9.01
N PHE A 134 17.94 -10.94 8.84
CA PHE A 134 16.77 -11.09 9.72
C PHE A 134 16.17 -12.49 9.69
N LYS A 135 16.18 -13.15 8.52
CA LYS A 135 15.80 -14.57 8.40
C LYS A 135 16.68 -15.50 9.24
N GLN A 136 17.94 -15.12 9.49
CA GLN A 136 18.88 -15.85 10.35
C GLN A 136 18.84 -15.37 11.80
N GLN A 137 17.86 -14.55 12.19
CA GLN A 137 17.77 -13.90 13.51
C GLN A 137 18.97 -12.98 13.84
N LYS A 138 19.70 -12.52 12.83
CA LYS A 138 20.87 -11.64 13.00
C LYS A 138 20.46 -10.18 12.78
N LEU A 139 19.73 -9.62 13.75
CA LEU A 139 19.22 -8.25 13.70
C LEU A 139 20.34 -7.22 13.55
N ALA A 140 21.34 -7.25 14.44
CA ALA A 140 22.45 -6.30 14.43
C ALA A 140 23.21 -6.31 13.09
N GLN A 141 23.48 -7.51 12.55
CA GLN A 141 24.13 -7.67 11.25
C GLN A 141 23.30 -7.06 10.11
N GLY A 142 21.99 -7.30 10.09
CA GLY A 142 21.11 -6.73 9.06
C GLY A 142 21.09 -5.20 9.09
N LEU A 143 21.05 -4.61 10.29
CA LEU A 143 21.14 -3.16 10.48
C LEU A 143 22.50 -2.63 10.05
N GLU A 144 23.58 -3.29 10.42
CA GLU A 144 24.94 -2.91 10.06
C GLU A 144 25.13 -2.88 8.54
N LEU A 145 24.68 -3.92 7.84
CA LEU A 145 24.76 -3.99 6.38
C LEU A 145 23.96 -2.87 5.71
N ALA A 146 22.77 -2.54 6.22
CA ALA A 146 21.97 -1.44 5.70
C ALA A 146 22.65 -0.08 5.93
N ILE A 147 23.19 0.16 7.13
CA ILE A 147 23.91 1.39 7.47
C ILE A 147 25.15 1.56 6.59
N ASN A 148 25.90 0.49 6.36
CA ASN A 148 27.06 0.52 5.47
C ASN A 148 26.65 0.83 4.01
N ALA A 149 25.55 0.22 3.52
CA ALA A 149 25.03 0.48 2.18
C ALA A 149 24.58 1.94 2.02
N LEU A 150 23.87 2.48 3.01
CA LEU A 150 23.48 3.90 3.04
C LEU A 150 24.70 4.82 3.07
N ASN A 151 25.70 4.54 3.93
CA ASN A 151 26.93 5.33 3.98
C ASN A 151 27.65 5.36 2.62
N ASN A 152 27.77 4.20 1.98
CA ASN A 152 28.37 4.11 0.65
C ASN A 152 27.61 4.99 -0.34
N GLN A 153 26.27 4.95 -0.34
CA GLN A 153 25.49 5.80 -1.24
C GLN A 153 25.65 7.29 -0.94
N LEU A 154 25.68 7.69 0.33
CA LEU A 154 25.78 9.09 0.73
C LEU A 154 27.15 9.71 0.41
N THR A 155 28.20 8.89 0.46
CA THR A 155 29.60 9.27 0.19
C THR A 155 30.00 9.08 -1.27
N SER A 156 29.29 8.25 -2.02
CA SER A 156 29.58 8.00 -3.44
C SER A 156 29.23 9.23 -4.28
N GLN A 157 30.17 9.63 -5.14
CA GLN A 157 29.93 10.65 -6.18
C GLN A 157 29.18 10.10 -7.41
N HIS A 158 28.89 8.79 -7.44
CA HIS A 158 28.26 8.11 -8.57
C HIS A 158 26.77 7.90 -8.31
N GLN A 159 25.93 8.44 -9.20
CA GLN A 159 24.52 8.08 -9.33
C GLN A 159 24.41 6.56 -9.54
N TYR A 160 23.68 5.87 -8.67
CA TYR A 160 23.22 4.52 -8.99
C TYR A 160 22.27 4.68 -10.20
N PRO A 161 22.53 4.04 -11.35
CA PRO A 161 21.55 4.08 -12.42
C PRO A 161 20.27 3.47 -11.85
N ALA A 162 19.19 4.24 -11.86
CA ALA A 162 17.86 3.71 -11.58
C ALA A 162 17.62 2.61 -12.62
N ASN A 163 17.92 1.36 -12.28
CA ASN A 163 17.71 0.23 -13.15
C ASN A 163 16.21 -0.07 -13.09
N PRO A 164 15.44 0.16 -14.16
CA PRO A 164 14.06 -0.24 -14.21
C PRO A 164 14.04 -1.73 -14.59
N SER A 165 14.52 -2.58 -13.69
CA SER A 165 14.36 -4.03 -13.83
C SER A 165 13.28 -4.50 -12.85
N GLU A 166 12.06 -4.52 -13.40
CA GLU A 166 10.93 -5.40 -13.05
C GLU A 166 10.77 -5.78 -11.57
N ILE A 167 10.00 -4.97 -10.85
CA ILE A 167 9.02 -5.52 -9.90
C ILE A 167 7.72 -4.76 -10.13
N GLU A 168 6.72 -5.48 -10.61
CA GLU A 168 5.29 -5.13 -10.59
C GLU A 168 4.92 -4.68 -9.17
N SER A 169 5.14 -3.41 -8.89
CA SER A 169 4.40 -2.70 -7.86
C SER A 169 3.05 -2.48 -8.50
N ALA A 170 2.00 -3.18 -8.04
CA ALA A 170 0.62 -2.93 -8.42
C ALA A 170 0.34 -1.44 -8.18
N SER A 171 0.58 -0.68 -9.22
CA SER A 171 0.62 0.76 -9.21
C SER A 171 -0.83 1.20 -9.18
N SER A 172 -1.12 2.23 -8.40
CA SER A 172 -2.42 2.92 -8.45
C SER A 172 -2.82 3.34 -9.88
N SER A 173 -1.87 3.38 -10.82
CA SER A 173 -2.12 3.56 -12.25
C SER A 173 -2.81 2.37 -12.93
N ASP A 174 -2.54 1.13 -12.54
CA ASP A 174 -3.08 -0.06 -13.21
C ASP A 174 -4.57 -0.24 -12.90
N HIS A 175 -4.97 0.09 -11.67
CA HIS A 175 -6.38 0.18 -11.32
C HIS A 175 -7.10 1.28 -12.10
N TYR A 176 -6.44 2.40 -12.41
CA TYR A 176 -7.03 3.49 -13.18
C TYR A 176 -7.23 3.10 -14.66
N TYR A 177 -6.24 2.51 -15.31
CA TYR A 177 -6.38 2.02 -16.69
C TYR A 177 -7.38 0.86 -16.79
N PHE A 178 -7.39 -0.05 -15.83
CA PHE A 178 -8.37 -1.13 -15.77
C PHE A 178 -9.80 -0.59 -15.57
N ALA A 179 -9.98 0.41 -14.70
CA ALA A 179 -11.28 1.06 -14.49
C ALA A 179 -11.76 1.82 -15.74
N ILE A 180 -10.88 2.56 -16.41
CA ILE A 180 -11.19 3.21 -17.69
C ILE A 180 -11.59 2.16 -18.72
N PHE A 181 -10.78 1.12 -18.91
CA PHE A 181 -11.08 0.05 -19.85
C PHE A 181 -12.45 -0.58 -19.57
N TRP A 182 -12.78 -0.83 -18.31
CA TRP A 182 -14.08 -1.38 -17.91
C TRP A 182 -15.25 -0.43 -18.18
N VAL A 183 -15.10 0.86 -17.91
CA VAL A 183 -16.13 1.87 -18.22
C VAL A 183 -16.36 1.95 -19.72
N PHE A 184 -15.29 1.97 -20.52
CA PHE A 184 -15.39 1.95 -21.97
C PHE A 184 -16.00 0.64 -22.49
N ALA A 185 -15.63 -0.51 -21.92
CA ALA A 185 -16.23 -1.80 -22.27
C ALA A 185 -17.73 -1.79 -21.97
N VAL A 186 -18.16 -1.40 -20.78
CA VAL A 186 -19.60 -1.38 -20.42
C VAL A 186 -20.38 -0.36 -21.25
N MET A 187 -19.78 0.78 -21.60
CA MET A 187 -20.46 1.82 -22.37
C MET A 187 -20.52 1.53 -23.88
N PHE A 188 -19.43 1.05 -24.47
CA PHE A 188 -19.30 0.89 -25.93
C PHE A 188 -19.54 -0.54 -26.42
N PHE A 189 -19.29 -1.57 -25.60
CA PHE A 189 -19.53 -2.96 -26.01
C PHE A 189 -21.00 -3.23 -26.34
N PRO A 190 -21.99 -2.80 -25.52
CA PRO A 190 -23.40 -2.99 -25.87
C PRO A 190 -23.75 -2.24 -27.15
N PHE A 191 -23.28 -1.00 -27.29
CA PHE A 191 -23.54 -0.20 -28.49
C PHE A 191 -23.00 -0.88 -29.76
N TRP A 192 -21.75 -1.34 -29.76
CA TRP A 192 -21.15 -2.03 -30.90
C TRP A 192 -21.82 -3.38 -31.19
N PHE A 193 -22.11 -4.17 -30.15
CA PHE A 193 -22.71 -5.49 -30.28
C PHE A 193 -24.17 -5.44 -30.80
N PHE A 194 -24.96 -4.45 -30.37
CA PHE A 194 -26.35 -4.26 -30.77
C PHE A 194 -26.54 -3.43 -32.04
N HIS A 195 -25.51 -2.75 -32.54
CA HIS A 195 -25.56 -2.00 -33.81
C HIS A 195 -25.28 -2.89 -35.05
N GLN A 196 -24.68 -4.08 -34.89
CA GLN A 196 -24.43 -4.99 -36.02
C GLN A 196 -25.62 -5.90 -36.34
N GLY A 197 -26.16 -5.76 -37.56
CA GLY A 197 -27.09 -6.69 -38.19
C GLY A 197 -28.45 -6.08 -38.54
N SER A 198 -29.31 -6.87 -39.19
CA SER A 198 -30.69 -6.47 -39.46
C SER A 198 -31.52 -6.36 -38.17
N ASN A 199 -32.62 -5.62 -38.19
CA ASN A 199 -33.48 -5.37 -37.02
C ASN A 199 -33.93 -6.65 -36.32
N PHE A 200 -34.13 -7.74 -37.07
CA PHE A 200 -34.47 -9.06 -36.51
C PHE A 200 -33.32 -9.68 -35.70
N CYS A 201 -32.08 -9.57 -36.18
CA CYS A 201 -30.90 -10.09 -35.50
C CYS A 201 -30.61 -9.31 -34.19
N ARG A 202 -30.86 -8.00 -34.21
CA ARG A 202 -30.74 -7.11 -33.04
C ARG A 202 -31.74 -7.50 -31.94
N ALA A 203 -32.99 -7.81 -32.31
CA ALA A 203 -34.03 -8.24 -31.38
C ALA A 203 -33.72 -9.62 -30.74
N CYS A 204 -33.25 -10.59 -31.53
CA CYS A 204 -32.87 -11.92 -31.02
C CYS A 204 -31.71 -11.85 -30.02
N LYS A 205 -30.65 -11.07 -30.33
CA LYS A 205 -29.50 -10.88 -29.43
C LYS A 205 -29.91 -10.24 -28.10
N SER A 206 -30.76 -9.22 -28.16
CA SER A 206 -31.25 -8.52 -26.96
C SER A 206 -32.09 -9.45 -26.06
N SER A 207 -32.97 -10.26 -26.64
CA SER A 207 -33.78 -11.23 -25.89
C SER A 207 -32.93 -12.24 -25.13
N VAL A 208 -31.86 -12.77 -25.76
CA VAL A 208 -30.93 -13.72 -25.11
C VAL A 208 -30.20 -13.05 -23.94
N CYS A 209 -29.68 -11.83 -24.11
CA CYS A 209 -28.98 -11.12 -23.03
C CYS A 209 -29.88 -10.83 -21.82
N ILE A 210 -31.10 -10.36 -22.05
CA ILE A 210 -32.06 -10.07 -20.96
C ILE A 210 -32.41 -11.36 -20.21
N SER A 211 -32.61 -12.47 -20.93
CA SER A 211 -32.89 -13.77 -20.30
C SER A 211 -31.73 -14.28 -19.46
N ALA A 212 -30.49 -14.09 -19.91
CA ALA A 212 -29.30 -14.50 -19.17
C ALA A 212 -29.09 -13.66 -17.90
N ILE A 213 -29.28 -12.34 -17.99
CA ILE A 213 -29.20 -11.43 -16.84
C ILE A 213 -30.27 -11.79 -15.80
N TYR A 214 -31.51 -12.01 -16.25
CA TYR A 214 -32.61 -12.38 -15.35
C TYR A 214 -32.38 -13.71 -14.63
N LEU A 215 -31.86 -14.73 -15.33
CA LEU A 215 -31.52 -16.02 -14.72
C LEU A 215 -30.38 -15.89 -13.70
N LEU A 216 -29.38 -15.04 -14.00
CA LEU A 216 -28.28 -14.76 -13.07
C LEU A 216 -28.79 -14.03 -11.81
N ASP A 217 -29.67 -13.04 -11.98
CA ASP A 217 -30.26 -12.28 -10.87
C ASP A 217 -31.13 -13.16 -9.98
N LEU A 218 -31.92 -14.08 -10.57
CA LEU A 218 -32.74 -15.04 -9.82
C LEU A 218 -31.87 -16.04 -9.04
N PHE A 219 -30.68 -16.35 -9.55
CA PHE A 219 -29.70 -17.20 -8.86
C PHE A 219 -28.99 -16.46 -7.72
N LEU A 220 -28.64 -15.19 -7.90
CA LEU A 220 -27.90 -14.39 -6.92
C LEU A 220 -28.78 -13.78 -5.83
N PHE A 221 -30.03 -13.44 -6.14
CA PHE A 221 -30.92 -12.72 -5.25
C PHE A 221 -32.23 -13.51 -5.02
N SER A 222 -32.47 -13.86 -3.76
CA SER A 222 -33.69 -14.59 -3.35
C SER A 222 -34.94 -13.69 -3.33
N ASP A 223 -34.76 -12.37 -3.40
CA ASP A 223 -35.87 -11.40 -3.42
C ASP A 223 -36.47 -11.24 -4.82
N LYS A 224 -37.67 -11.81 -4.98
CA LYS A 224 -38.42 -11.78 -6.25
C LYS A 224 -38.86 -10.37 -6.66
N THR A 225 -39.03 -9.45 -5.71
CA THR A 225 -39.47 -8.08 -6.00
C THR A 225 -38.34 -7.26 -6.60
N PHE A 226 -37.13 -7.43 -6.07
CA PHE A 226 -35.91 -6.82 -6.60
C PHE A 226 -35.59 -7.35 -8.00
N SER A 227 -35.60 -8.68 -8.19
CA SER A 227 -35.32 -9.30 -9.50
C SER A 227 -36.30 -8.85 -10.59
N SER A 228 -37.60 -8.69 -10.26
CA SER A 228 -38.58 -8.17 -11.22
C SER A 228 -38.31 -6.71 -11.61
N ALA A 229 -37.88 -5.86 -10.67
CA ALA A 229 -37.57 -4.46 -10.95
C ALA A 229 -36.35 -4.33 -11.88
N VAL A 230 -35.32 -5.15 -11.65
CA VAL A 230 -34.12 -5.21 -12.49
C VAL A 230 -34.46 -5.67 -13.91
N PHE A 231 -35.32 -6.69 -14.05
CA PHE A 231 -35.81 -7.13 -15.36
C PHE A 231 -36.51 -6.02 -16.16
N PHE A 232 -37.46 -5.31 -15.55
CA PHE A 232 -38.17 -4.22 -16.22
C PHE A 232 -37.23 -3.07 -16.62
N PHE A 233 -36.23 -2.77 -15.80
CA PHE A 233 -35.23 -1.76 -16.11
C PHE A 233 -34.40 -2.13 -17.36
N PHE A 234 -33.86 -3.36 -17.42
CA PHE A 234 -33.08 -3.79 -18.58
C PHE A 234 -33.93 -4.00 -19.84
N PHE A 235 -35.19 -4.45 -19.70
CA PHE A 235 -36.13 -4.58 -20.81
C PHE A 235 -36.50 -3.23 -21.43
N THR A 236 -36.77 -2.22 -20.60
CA THR A 236 -37.07 -0.86 -21.09
C THR A 236 -35.84 -0.19 -21.70
N PHE A 237 -34.66 -0.35 -21.08
CA PHE A 237 -33.41 0.19 -21.62
C PHE A 237 -33.07 -0.38 -23.01
N THR A 238 -33.16 -1.70 -23.16
CA THR A 238 -32.84 -2.39 -24.43
C THR A 238 -33.86 -2.08 -25.53
N THR A 239 -35.16 -2.00 -25.21
CA THR A 239 -36.18 -1.58 -26.18
C THR A 239 -35.94 -0.15 -26.66
N ILE A 240 -35.61 0.79 -25.76
CA ILE A 240 -35.22 2.15 -26.13
C ILE A 240 -34.00 2.14 -27.07
N MET A 241 -32.96 1.37 -26.78
CA MET A 241 -31.77 1.29 -27.65
C MET A 241 -32.05 0.69 -29.03
N VAL A 242 -32.93 -0.31 -29.13
CA VAL A 242 -33.33 -0.90 -30.41
C VAL A 242 -34.13 0.11 -31.25
N PHE A 243 -35.06 0.85 -30.63
CA PHE A 243 -35.93 1.81 -31.32
C PHE A 243 -35.30 3.18 -31.58
N THR A 244 -34.31 3.62 -30.81
CA THR A 244 -33.61 4.90 -31.03
C THR A 244 -32.55 4.80 -32.13
N CYS A 245 -32.16 3.58 -32.50
CA CYS A 245 -31.24 3.28 -33.61
C CYS A 245 -31.99 2.73 -34.85
N LEU A 246 -33.25 3.12 -35.04
CA LEU A 246 -34.09 2.93 -36.24
C LEU A 246 -34.30 4.31 -36.88
#